data_AF-A0A7X7G8J3-F1
#
_entry.id   AF-A0A7X7G8J3-F1
#
_cell.length_a   1.000
_cell.length_b   1.000
_cell.length_c   1.000
_cell.angle_alpha   90.00
_cell.angle_beta   90.00
_cell.angle_gamma   90.00
#
_symmetry.space_group_name_H-M   'P 1'
#
loop_
_entity.id
_entity.type
_entity.pdbx_description
1 polymer ?
#
loop_
_entity_poly.entity_id
_entity_poly.type
_entity_poly.pdbx_seq_one_letter_code
_entity_poly.pdbx_strand_id
1 'polypeptide(L)'
;MARPTTTAPRRGAGRARPEAGPPTRVAALIGLSVVVVVAAALAGPWDPPTRGESLLPWTPPVPDMPTVPPAAPIELQLRDADYLNPEPWDLTWLGIVLLSVIVLWVVFLVARWLQRHPVELPPDAPDDAGLAAGDVLSGPGVRMPDLPALREAVAGADLLVRRHVPPTDAVIAAWVHLEQAAARSGVPRDRAQTPTEFTVAVLDRTPVDPAATRALLNLYLRARFGGERMTTSDVTAAVAALTVLAEGLGDPDAAALDEIEVVPDDEPGGPGEAP
;
A
#
# COMPACT_ATOMS: atom_id res chain seq x y z
N MET A 1 -13.23 -9.92 -74.92
CA MET A 1 -14.01 -9.12 -73.95
C MET A 1 -13.49 -9.43 -72.54
N ALA A 2 -12.66 -8.55 -71.99
CA ALA A 2 -12.06 -8.70 -70.65
C ALA A 2 -12.37 -7.44 -69.83
N ARG A 3 -12.78 -7.64 -68.57
CA ARG A 3 -13.29 -6.62 -67.64
C ARG A 3 -12.19 -5.66 -67.16
N PRO A 4 -12.49 -4.37 -66.94
CA PRO A 4 -11.66 -3.52 -66.09
C PRO A 4 -12.08 -3.66 -64.62
N THR A 5 -11.16 -4.06 -63.75
CA THR A 5 -11.32 -3.97 -62.29
C THR A 5 -10.82 -2.62 -61.79
N THR A 6 -11.75 -1.80 -61.30
CA THR A 6 -11.50 -0.53 -60.61
C THR A 6 -10.77 -0.78 -59.29
N THR A 7 -9.57 -0.21 -59.14
CA THR A 7 -8.88 -0.07 -57.85
C THR A 7 -9.42 1.17 -57.13
N ALA A 8 -10.14 0.97 -56.02
CA ALA A 8 -10.50 2.04 -55.09
C ALA A 8 -9.47 2.10 -53.94
N PRO A 9 -9.05 3.29 -53.47
CA PRO A 9 -8.15 3.41 -52.33
C PRO A 9 -8.90 3.17 -51.02
N ARG A 10 -8.28 2.35 -50.16
CA ARG A 10 -8.76 1.97 -48.82
C ARG A 10 -8.78 3.21 -47.92
N ARG A 11 -9.98 3.71 -47.59
CA ARG A 11 -10.21 4.77 -46.58
C ARG A 11 -9.63 4.32 -45.22
N GLY A 12 -8.96 5.26 -44.56
CA GLY A 12 -8.25 5.06 -43.31
C GLY A 12 -9.09 4.41 -42.22
N ALA A 13 -8.48 3.45 -41.54
CA ALA A 13 -8.97 2.92 -40.29
C ALA A 13 -9.12 4.07 -39.29
N GLY A 14 -10.35 4.34 -38.88
CA GLY A 14 -10.63 5.15 -37.71
C GLY A 14 -9.95 4.51 -36.51
N ARG A 15 -9.13 5.28 -35.79
CA ARG A 15 -8.64 4.88 -34.46
C ARG A 15 -9.88 4.67 -33.59
N ALA A 16 -10.18 3.42 -33.26
CA ALA A 16 -11.18 3.10 -32.26
C ALA A 16 -10.77 3.78 -30.95
N ARG A 17 -11.63 4.68 -30.44
CA ARG A 17 -11.52 5.15 -29.05
C ARG A 17 -11.68 3.91 -28.18
N PRO A 18 -10.76 3.60 -27.26
CA PRO A 18 -10.93 2.48 -26.35
C PRO A 18 -12.19 2.73 -25.53
N GLU A 19 -13.22 1.89 -25.73
CA GLU A 19 -14.38 1.88 -24.88
C GLU A 19 -13.93 1.39 -23.50
N ALA A 20 -13.90 2.31 -22.54
CA ALA A 20 -13.63 1.99 -21.14
C ALA A 20 -14.66 0.97 -20.66
N GLY A 21 -14.18 -0.25 -20.36
CA GLY A 21 -14.99 -1.38 -19.94
C GLY A 21 -15.77 -1.15 -18.64
N PRO A 22 -16.68 -2.07 -18.28
CA PRO A 22 -17.46 -1.97 -17.04
C PRO A 22 -16.64 -1.78 -15.75
N PRO A 23 -15.45 -2.40 -15.53
CA PRO A 23 -14.73 -2.22 -14.27
C PRO A 23 -14.09 -0.84 -14.13
N THR A 24 -13.69 -0.18 -15.22
CA THR A 24 -13.12 1.17 -15.17
C THR A 24 -14.18 2.23 -14.90
N ARG A 25 -15.42 2.00 -15.36
CA ARG A 25 -16.57 2.86 -15.01
C ARG A 25 -16.92 2.75 -13.54
N VAL A 26 -16.88 1.54 -12.98
CA VAL A 26 -17.13 1.32 -11.55
C VAL A 26 -16.02 1.93 -10.69
N ALA A 27 -14.75 1.75 -11.07
CA ALA A 27 -13.63 2.38 -10.37
C ALA A 27 -13.69 3.92 -10.44
N ALA A 28 -14.07 4.48 -11.59
CA ALA A 28 -14.25 5.93 -11.74
C ALA A 28 -15.42 6.47 -10.90
N LEU A 29 -16.53 5.73 -10.81
CA LEU A 29 -17.67 6.09 -9.96
C LEU A 29 -17.30 6.02 -8.47
N ILE A 30 -16.55 4.99 -8.06
CA ILE A 30 -16.07 4.86 -6.68
C ILE A 30 -15.10 6.01 -6.35
N GLY A 31 -14.14 6.28 -7.23
CA GLY A 31 -13.20 7.40 -7.06
C GLY A 31 -13.91 8.75 -6.99
N LEU A 32 -14.88 9.00 -7.87
CA LEU A 32 -15.69 10.22 -7.84
C LEU A 32 -16.49 10.33 -6.54
N SER A 33 -17.05 9.23 -6.06
CA SER A 33 -17.80 9.19 -4.79
C SER A 33 -16.89 9.51 -3.59
N VAL A 34 -15.67 8.96 -3.56
CA VAL A 34 -14.67 9.27 -2.52
C VAL A 34 -14.28 10.76 -2.57
N VAL A 35 -14.06 11.32 -3.75
CA VAL A 35 -13.74 12.76 -3.91
C VAL A 35 -14.90 13.63 -3.43
N VAL A 36 -16.15 13.29 -3.75
CA VAL A 36 -17.33 14.04 -3.28
C VAL A 36 -17.47 13.96 -1.76
N VAL A 37 -17.23 12.80 -1.16
CA VAL A 37 -17.29 12.61 0.30
C VAL A 37 -16.18 13.39 1.01
N VAL A 38 -14.95 13.34 0.49
CA VAL A 38 -13.82 14.11 1.03
C VAL A 38 -14.07 15.62 0.87
N ALA A 39 -14.60 16.06 -0.29
CA ALA A 39 -14.95 17.45 -0.51
C ALA A 39 -16.06 17.93 0.45
N ALA A 40 -17.07 17.11 0.71
CA ALA A 40 -18.14 17.43 1.67
C ALA A 40 -17.61 17.49 3.12
N ALA A 41 -16.65 16.62 3.48
CA ALA A 41 -16.03 16.64 4.81
C ALA A 41 -15.12 17.86 5.02
N LEU A 42 -14.41 18.31 3.98
CA LEU A 42 -13.57 19.52 4.03
C LEU A 42 -14.39 20.82 3.91
N ALA A 43 -15.60 20.78 3.35
CA ALA A 43 -16.40 21.98 3.09
C ALA A 43 -16.85 22.71 4.37
N GLY A 44 -16.76 22.08 5.55
CA GLY A 44 -17.19 22.67 6.81
C GLY A 44 -18.69 23.02 6.83
N PRO A 45 -19.23 23.52 7.95
CA PRO A 45 -20.60 23.99 8.02
C PRO A 45 -20.80 25.15 7.03
N TRP A 46 -21.58 24.91 5.98
CA TRP A 46 -21.99 25.96 5.06
C TRP A 46 -22.97 26.87 5.79
N ASP A 47 -22.54 28.08 6.16
CA ASP A 47 -23.38 29.10 6.76
C ASP A 47 -23.71 30.16 5.69
N PRO A 48 -24.81 29.98 4.92
CA PRO A 48 -25.17 30.95 3.91
C PRO A 48 -25.53 32.26 4.63
N PRO A 49 -24.99 33.41 4.21
CA PRO A 49 -25.45 34.68 4.74
C PRO A 49 -26.94 34.81 4.41
N THR A 50 -27.79 34.56 5.40
CA THR A 50 -29.20 34.84 5.31
C THR A 50 -29.29 36.36 5.22
N ARG A 51 -29.48 36.87 4.00
CA ARG A 51 -29.72 38.29 3.75
C ARG A 51 -31.07 38.61 4.41
N GLY A 52 -31.04 38.98 5.68
CA GLY A 52 -32.20 39.40 6.48
C GLY A 52 -32.74 40.78 6.10
N GLU A 53 -32.39 41.28 4.91
CA GLU A 53 -32.86 42.56 4.41
C GLU A 53 -33.99 42.30 3.43
N SER A 54 -35.20 42.25 3.99
CA SER A 54 -36.43 42.28 3.21
C SER A 54 -36.41 43.54 2.33
N LEU A 55 -36.33 43.36 1.01
CA LEU A 55 -36.27 44.45 0.02
C LEU A 55 -37.62 45.17 -0.16
N LEU A 56 -38.60 44.85 0.68
CA LEU A 56 -39.91 45.50 0.74
C LEU A 56 -40.07 46.08 2.15
N PRO A 57 -40.46 47.36 2.29
CA PRO A 57 -40.80 47.93 3.59
C PRO A 57 -42.10 47.29 4.07
N TRP A 58 -41.99 46.11 4.67
CA TRP A 58 -43.07 45.45 5.38
C TRP A 58 -42.95 45.78 6.86
N THR A 59 -43.78 46.71 7.31
CA THR A 59 -44.00 46.95 8.74
C THR A 59 -45.13 46.02 9.21
N PRO A 60 -44.86 45.06 10.12
CA PRO A 60 -45.94 44.26 10.69
C PRO A 60 -46.92 45.18 11.44
N PRO A 61 -48.25 44.95 11.33
CA PRO A 61 -49.22 45.70 12.13
C PRO A 61 -48.96 45.43 13.61
N VAL A 62 -48.87 46.49 14.41
CA VAL A 62 -48.73 46.39 15.87
C VAL A 62 -50.04 45.82 16.41
N PRO A 63 -50.04 44.65 17.07
CA PRO A 63 -51.22 44.17 17.77
C PRO A 63 -51.53 45.12 18.92
N ASP A 64 -52.78 45.54 19.07
CA ASP A 64 -53.24 46.18 20.29
C ASP A 64 -52.99 45.21 21.46
N MET A 65 -51.99 45.50 22.27
CA MET A 65 -51.68 44.68 23.44
C MET A 65 -52.77 44.91 24.48
N PRO A 66 -53.53 43.87 24.89
CA PRO A 66 -54.36 43.99 26.07
C PRO A 66 -53.46 44.28 27.27
N THR A 67 -53.87 45.23 28.12
CA THR A 67 -53.16 45.59 29.35
C THR A 67 -53.06 44.35 30.26
N VAL A 68 -51.89 43.73 30.28
CA VAL A 68 -51.61 42.58 31.14
C VAL A 68 -51.45 43.07 32.59
N PRO A 69 -52.08 42.43 33.59
CA PRO A 69 -51.82 42.71 35.00
C PRO A 69 -50.34 42.51 35.33
N PRO A 70 -49.78 43.16 36.37
CA PRO A 70 -48.35 43.09 36.64
C PRO A 70 -47.93 41.63 36.85
N ALA A 71 -47.13 41.13 35.92
CA ALA A 71 -46.56 39.80 35.99
C ALA A 71 -45.52 39.71 37.12
N ALA A 72 -45.44 38.52 37.72
CA ALA A 72 -44.49 38.16 38.75
C ALA A 72 -43.02 38.45 38.33
N PRO A 73 -42.06 38.47 39.28
CA PRO A 73 -40.68 38.91 39.04
C PRO A 73 -40.03 38.16 37.88
N ILE A 74 -39.34 38.92 37.03
CA ILE A 74 -38.69 38.54 35.75
C ILE A 74 -37.66 37.39 35.90
N GLU A 75 -37.31 36.98 37.12
CA GLU A 75 -36.33 35.91 37.35
C GLU A 75 -36.79 34.51 36.90
N LEU A 76 -38.11 34.24 36.87
CA LEU A 76 -38.60 32.95 36.37
C LEU A 76 -38.54 32.83 34.84
N GLN A 77 -38.65 33.93 34.10
CA GLN A 77 -38.67 33.90 32.63
C GLN A 77 -37.26 33.74 32.02
N LEU A 78 -36.21 34.23 32.67
CA LEU A 78 -34.83 33.93 32.24
C LEU A 78 -34.45 32.47 32.52
N ARG A 79 -34.98 31.86 33.59
CA ARG A 79 -34.72 30.45 33.90
C ARG A 79 -35.35 29.52 32.87
N ASP A 80 -36.52 29.88 32.33
CA ASP A 80 -37.18 29.11 31.27
C ASP A 80 -36.52 29.28 29.89
N ALA A 81 -35.84 30.40 29.63
CA ALA A 81 -35.11 30.63 28.39
C ALA A 81 -33.86 29.72 28.24
N ASP A 82 -33.23 29.33 29.35
CA ASP A 82 -32.14 28.35 29.35
C ASP A 82 -32.61 26.92 29.05
N TYR A 83 -33.89 26.58 29.31
CA TYR A 83 -34.45 25.27 28.96
C TYR A 83 -34.78 25.10 27.47
N LEU A 84 -34.81 26.20 26.70
CA LEU A 84 -35.07 26.20 25.25
C LEU A 84 -33.81 26.24 24.39
N ASN A 85 -32.63 26.25 25.00
CA ASN A 85 -31.39 25.92 24.33
C ASN A 85 -31.18 24.41 24.45
N PRO A 86 -31.66 23.57 23.49
CA PRO A 86 -31.25 22.18 23.48
C PRO A 86 -29.73 22.17 23.41
N GLU A 87 -29.08 21.67 24.47
CA GLU A 87 -27.65 21.38 24.43
C GLU A 87 -27.43 20.55 23.16
N PRO A 88 -26.66 21.03 22.16
CA PRO A 88 -26.51 20.31 20.92
C PRO A 88 -25.85 19.00 21.29
N TRP A 89 -26.61 17.90 21.16
CA TRP A 89 -26.07 16.58 21.42
C TRP A 89 -24.78 16.46 20.62
N ASP A 90 -23.68 16.13 21.29
CA ASP A 90 -22.37 16.06 20.65
C ASP A 90 -22.37 14.86 19.71
N LEU A 91 -22.86 15.03 18.47
CA LEU A 91 -22.94 13.98 17.45
C LEU A 91 -21.55 13.64 16.87
N THR A 92 -20.48 14.28 17.35
CA THR A 92 -19.11 14.05 16.90
C THR A 92 -18.68 12.61 17.12
N TRP A 93 -19.06 12.00 18.26
CA TRP A 93 -18.75 10.58 18.52
C TRP A 93 -19.47 9.65 17.55
N LEU A 94 -20.70 9.98 17.16
CA LEU A 94 -21.48 9.21 16.19
C LEU A 94 -20.83 9.27 14.80
N GLY A 95 -20.30 10.44 14.43
CA GLY A 95 -19.50 10.62 13.20
C GLY A 95 -18.24 9.76 13.18
N ILE A 96 -17.49 9.71 14.28
CA ILE A 96 -16.26 8.91 14.38
C ILE A 96 -16.56 7.41 14.31
N VAL A 97 -17.61 6.96 15.02
CA VAL A 97 -18.04 5.55 14.99
C VAL A 97 -18.51 5.17 13.58
N LEU A 98 -19.33 5.99 12.94
CA LEU A 98 -19.81 5.75 11.59
C LEU A 98 -18.66 5.71 10.57
N LEU A 99 -17.70 6.65 10.67
CA LEU A 99 -16.50 6.67 9.83
C LEU A 99 -15.67 5.40 10.02
N SER A 100 -15.46 4.97 11.27
CA SER A 100 -14.69 3.77 11.60
C SER A 100 -15.33 2.52 11.00
N VAL A 101 -16.67 2.40 11.10
CA VAL A 101 -17.43 1.29 10.50
C VAL A 101 -17.32 1.31 8.97
N ILE A 102 -17.40 2.47 8.34
CA ILE A 102 -17.26 2.61 6.88
C ILE A 102 -15.85 2.19 6.44
N VAL A 103 -14.80 2.63 7.14
CA VAL A 103 -13.41 2.26 6.83
C VAL A 103 -13.21 0.75 6.95
N LEU A 104 -13.67 0.14 8.05
CA LEU A 104 -13.61 -1.30 8.24
C LEU A 104 -14.37 -2.07 7.15
N TRP A 105 -15.54 -1.58 6.75
CA TRP A 105 -16.35 -2.18 5.69
C TRP A 105 -15.67 -2.08 4.31
N VAL A 106 -15.04 -0.95 4.00
CA VAL A 106 -14.25 -0.76 2.77
C VAL A 106 -13.02 -1.68 2.77
N VAL A 107 -12.28 -1.74 3.88
CA VAL A 107 -11.13 -2.66 4.01
C VAL A 107 -11.58 -4.12 3.84
N PHE A 108 -12.69 -4.51 4.45
CA PHE A 108 -13.27 -5.84 4.29
C PHE A 108 -13.66 -6.13 2.84
N LEU A 109 -14.30 -5.17 2.16
CA LEU A 109 -14.68 -5.32 0.74
C LEU A 109 -13.46 -5.40 -0.17
N VAL A 110 -12.44 -4.58 0.06
CA VAL A 110 -11.17 -4.60 -0.68
C VAL A 110 -10.48 -5.94 -0.47
N ALA A 111 -10.30 -6.37 0.79
CA ALA A 111 -9.70 -7.67 1.11
C ALA A 111 -10.48 -8.83 0.46
N ARG A 112 -11.82 -8.81 0.54
CA ARG A 112 -12.69 -9.82 -0.06
C ARG A 112 -12.68 -9.77 -1.59
N TRP A 113 -12.52 -8.59 -2.19
CA TRP A 113 -12.41 -8.42 -3.63
C TRP A 113 -11.06 -8.95 -4.14
N LEU A 114 -9.95 -8.63 -3.46
CA LEU A 114 -8.63 -9.19 -3.75
C LEU A 114 -8.60 -10.72 -3.59
N GLN A 115 -9.31 -11.26 -2.59
CA GLN A 115 -9.41 -12.71 -2.41
C GLN A 115 -10.29 -13.41 -3.45
N ARG A 116 -11.28 -12.71 -4.03
CA ARG A 116 -12.25 -13.29 -4.98
C ARG A 116 -11.87 -13.11 -6.43
N HIS A 117 -11.01 -12.15 -6.70
CA HIS A 117 -10.41 -11.93 -8.00
C HIS A 117 -8.90 -12.11 -7.83
N PRO A 118 -8.40 -13.36 -7.71
CA PRO A 118 -7.01 -13.59 -8.07
C PRO A 118 -6.88 -13.05 -9.49
N VAL A 119 -6.04 -12.03 -9.64
CA VAL A 119 -5.81 -11.38 -10.93
C VAL A 119 -5.21 -12.47 -11.82
N GLU A 120 -6.01 -13.08 -12.68
CA GLU A 120 -5.51 -13.90 -13.78
C GLU A 120 -4.74 -12.94 -14.69
N LEU A 121 -3.41 -12.90 -14.55
CA LEU A 121 -2.57 -12.06 -15.38
C LEU A 121 -2.69 -12.55 -16.83
N PRO A 122 -3.18 -11.72 -17.78
CA PRO A 122 -3.12 -12.05 -19.20
C PRO A 122 -1.65 -12.17 -19.64
N PRO A 123 -1.26 -13.19 -20.44
CA PRO A 123 0.13 -13.52 -20.71
C PRO A 123 1.06 -12.47 -21.38
N ASP A 124 0.67 -11.21 -21.63
CA ASP A 124 1.43 -10.32 -22.52
C ASP A 124 1.37 -8.80 -22.17
N ALA A 125 1.23 -8.40 -20.91
CA ALA A 125 1.29 -6.98 -20.55
C ALA A 125 2.74 -6.52 -20.25
N PRO A 126 3.26 -5.45 -20.87
CA PRO A 126 4.58 -4.89 -20.56
C PRO A 126 4.69 -4.44 -19.09
N ASP A 127 5.79 -4.83 -18.44
CA ASP A 127 6.14 -4.53 -17.04
C ASP A 127 6.28 -3.03 -16.76
N ASP A 128 5.19 -2.37 -16.35
CA ASP A 128 5.21 -0.97 -15.91
C ASP A 128 4.99 -0.78 -14.39
N ALA A 129 4.95 -1.86 -13.60
CA ALA A 129 5.00 -1.76 -12.14
C ALA A 129 5.45 -3.10 -11.53
N GLY A 130 6.76 -3.25 -11.32
CA GLY A 130 7.38 -4.42 -10.71
C GLY A 130 7.03 -4.57 -9.22
N LEU A 131 5.79 -4.96 -8.93
CA LEU A 131 5.34 -5.35 -7.61
C LEU A 131 4.67 -6.73 -7.70
N ALA A 132 5.38 -7.71 -7.14
CA ALA A 132 5.04 -9.13 -6.95
C ALA A 132 5.49 -10.10 -8.07
N ALA A 133 6.68 -10.66 -7.89
CA ALA A 133 6.95 -12.05 -8.23
C ALA A 133 8.11 -12.55 -7.35
N GLY A 134 7.76 -13.17 -6.22
CA GLY A 134 8.70 -13.87 -5.35
C GLY A 134 8.85 -15.35 -5.69
N ASP A 135 8.74 -15.77 -6.96
CA ASP A 135 8.90 -17.21 -7.26
C ASP A 135 9.28 -17.60 -8.71
N VAL A 136 9.66 -16.69 -9.61
CA VAL A 136 9.96 -17.08 -11.01
C VAL A 136 11.01 -16.19 -11.67
N LEU A 137 12.29 -16.40 -11.35
CA LEU A 137 13.41 -15.89 -12.17
C LEU A 137 14.53 -16.92 -12.37
N SER A 138 14.22 -18.23 -12.36
CA SER A 138 15.16 -19.29 -12.78
C SER A 138 15.07 -19.55 -14.29
N GLY A 139 15.09 -18.49 -15.10
CA GLY A 139 15.14 -18.57 -16.56
C GLY A 139 16.59 -18.64 -17.08
N PRO A 140 16.86 -19.30 -18.23
CA PRO A 140 18.19 -19.34 -18.83
C PRO A 140 18.72 -17.91 -19.10
N GLY A 141 19.77 -17.49 -18.39
CA GLY A 141 20.42 -16.18 -18.55
C GLY A 141 20.27 -15.20 -17.39
N VAL A 142 19.51 -15.54 -16.34
CA VAL A 142 19.44 -14.72 -15.11
C VAL A 142 20.71 -14.95 -14.29
N ARG A 143 21.55 -13.91 -14.10
CA ARG A 143 22.65 -13.98 -13.13
C ARG A 143 22.09 -14.03 -11.72
N MET A 144 22.50 -15.05 -10.99
CA MET A 144 22.20 -15.21 -9.58
C MET A 144 23.11 -14.28 -8.75
N PRO A 145 22.60 -13.67 -7.66
CA PRO A 145 23.43 -12.92 -6.73
C PRO A 145 24.45 -13.82 -6.02
N ASP A 146 25.57 -13.24 -5.61
CA ASP A 146 26.54 -13.88 -4.71
C ASP A 146 25.92 -14.07 -3.29
N LEU A 147 25.44 -15.28 -3.00
CA LEU A 147 24.75 -15.60 -1.74
C LEU A 147 25.64 -15.43 -0.49
N PRO A 148 26.91 -15.90 -0.45
CA PRO A 148 27.83 -15.57 0.64
C PRO A 148 27.92 -14.08 0.95
N ALA A 149 28.10 -13.23 -0.07
CA ALA A 149 28.21 -11.79 0.13
C ALA A 149 26.90 -11.16 0.65
N LEU A 150 25.74 -11.66 0.22
CA LEU A 150 24.44 -11.22 0.75
C LEU A 150 24.25 -11.64 2.21
N ARG A 151 24.69 -12.85 2.59
CA ARG A 151 24.64 -13.32 3.98
C ARG A 151 25.49 -12.44 4.89
N GLU A 152 26.73 -12.16 4.49
CA GLU A 152 27.61 -11.22 5.21
C GLU A 152 26.97 -9.83 5.35
N ALA A 153 26.29 -9.37 4.30
CA ALA A 153 25.60 -8.08 4.32
C ALA A 153 24.40 -8.07 5.27
N VAL A 154 23.58 -9.12 5.32
CA VAL A 154 22.47 -9.22 6.27
C VAL A 154 22.99 -9.23 7.71
N ALA A 155 24.07 -9.97 7.98
CA ALA A 155 24.73 -9.96 9.29
C ALA A 155 25.29 -8.57 9.65
N GLY A 156 25.94 -7.90 8.71
CA GLY A 156 26.43 -6.53 8.89
C GLY A 156 25.31 -5.53 9.13
N ALA A 157 24.18 -5.67 8.43
CA ALA A 157 23.00 -4.84 8.64
C ALA A 157 22.38 -5.06 10.03
N ASP A 158 22.30 -6.30 10.51
CA ASP A 158 21.81 -6.60 11.88
C ASP A 158 22.69 -5.95 12.96
N LEU A 159 24.01 -6.00 12.79
CA LEU A 159 24.94 -5.30 13.69
C LEU A 159 24.74 -3.77 13.68
N LEU A 160 24.48 -3.19 12.50
CA LEU A 160 24.24 -1.75 12.36
C LEU A 160 22.92 -1.33 13.02
N VAL A 161 21.85 -2.11 12.86
CA VAL A 161 20.54 -1.83 13.51
C VAL A 161 20.67 -1.85 15.03
N ARG A 162 21.50 -2.75 15.58
CA ARG A 162 21.67 -2.92 17.04
C ARG A 162 22.65 -1.93 17.66
N ARG A 163 23.31 -1.09 16.86
CA ARG A 163 24.24 -0.09 17.39
C ARG A 163 23.48 0.92 18.26
N HIS A 164 24.14 1.42 19.30
CA HIS A 164 23.59 2.46 20.17
C HIS A 164 23.59 3.84 19.45
N VAL A 165 22.68 4.00 18.48
CA VAL A 165 22.42 5.22 17.71
C VAL A 165 20.90 5.49 17.66
N PRO A 166 20.44 6.68 17.23
CA PRO A 166 19.01 6.93 17.06
C PRO A 166 18.34 5.88 16.15
N PRO A 167 17.12 5.41 16.48
CA PRO A 167 16.39 4.39 15.69
C PRO A 167 16.32 4.67 14.19
N THR A 168 16.07 5.93 13.82
CA THR A 168 16.04 6.37 12.42
C THR A 168 17.36 6.11 11.71
N ASP A 169 18.48 6.49 12.33
CA ASP A 169 19.81 6.33 11.75
C ASP A 169 20.22 4.85 11.67
N ALA A 170 19.82 4.04 12.67
CA ALA A 170 20.08 2.60 12.70
C ALA A 170 19.44 1.88 11.50
N VAL A 171 18.16 2.16 11.24
CA VAL A 171 17.41 1.55 10.11
C VAL A 171 17.94 2.04 8.77
N ILE A 172 18.26 3.33 8.64
CA ILE A 172 18.86 3.88 7.41
C ILE A 172 20.22 3.22 7.15
N ALA A 173 21.08 3.12 8.15
CA ALA A 173 22.41 2.53 8.01
C ALA A 173 22.33 1.06 7.57
N ALA A 174 21.41 0.29 8.14
CA ALA A 174 21.21 -1.10 7.79
C ALA A 174 20.71 -1.30 6.36
N TRP A 175 19.70 -0.52 5.92
CA TRP A 175 19.22 -0.61 4.54
C TRP A 175 20.30 -0.18 3.53
N VAL A 176 20.99 0.94 3.78
CA VAL A 176 22.07 1.41 2.91
C VAL A 176 23.21 0.37 2.83
N HIS A 177 23.49 -0.36 3.90
CA HIS A 177 24.46 -1.44 3.87
C HIS A 177 24.03 -2.58 2.94
N LEU A 178 22.74 -2.95 2.93
CA LEU A 178 22.19 -3.90 1.96
C LEU A 178 22.26 -3.37 0.52
N GLU A 179 21.98 -2.08 0.29
CA GLU A 179 22.09 -1.50 -1.06
C GLU A 179 23.52 -1.58 -1.61
N GLN A 180 24.51 -1.34 -0.75
CA GLN A 180 25.92 -1.47 -1.11
C GLN A 180 26.30 -2.92 -1.43
N ALA A 181 25.73 -3.90 -0.72
CA ALA A 181 25.95 -5.31 -1.00
C ALA A 181 25.27 -5.75 -2.29
N ALA A 182 24.02 -5.32 -2.53
CA ALA A 182 23.32 -5.55 -3.79
C ALA A 182 24.13 -5.02 -4.98
N ALA A 183 24.71 -3.80 -4.87
CA ALA A 183 25.59 -3.22 -5.89
C ALA A 183 26.84 -4.07 -6.20
N ARG A 184 27.31 -4.88 -5.24
CA ARG A 184 28.46 -5.78 -5.38
C ARG A 184 28.07 -7.23 -5.73
N SER A 185 26.79 -7.56 -5.79
CA SER A 185 26.27 -8.93 -5.97
C SER A 185 26.57 -9.56 -7.34
N GLY A 186 27.12 -8.79 -8.29
CA GLY A 186 27.38 -9.25 -9.68
C GLY A 186 26.15 -9.19 -10.61
N VAL A 187 24.97 -8.88 -10.06
CA VAL A 187 23.75 -8.67 -10.85
C VAL A 187 23.81 -7.32 -11.59
N PRO A 188 23.55 -7.27 -12.91
CA PRO A 188 23.49 -6.02 -13.63
C PRO A 188 22.26 -5.21 -13.21
N ARG A 189 22.47 -3.93 -12.89
CA ARG A 189 21.41 -2.95 -12.62
C ARG A 189 21.01 -2.21 -13.90
N ASP A 190 19.72 -2.01 -14.13
CA ASP A 190 19.24 -1.13 -15.20
C ASP A 190 19.63 0.33 -14.91
N ARG A 191 19.87 1.13 -15.96
CA ARG A 191 20.23 2.55 -15.77
C ARG A 191 19.13 3.37 -15.10
N ALA A 192 17.86 3.05 -15.37
CA ALA A 192 16.70 3.76 -14.82
C ALA A 192 16.30 3.28 -13.42
N GLN A 193 16.68 2.05 -13.05
CA GLN A 193 16.29 1.44 -11.78
C GLN A 193 17.01 2.11 -10.60
N THR A 194 16.28 2.49 -9.55
CA THR A 194 16.90 3.10 -8.35
C THR A 194 17.70 2.08 -7.52
N PRO A 195 18.63 2.51 -6.65
CA PRO A 195 19.34 1.60 -5.75
C PRO A 195 18.41 0.74 -4.88
N THR A 196 17.33 1.35 -4.39
CA THR A 196 16.33 0.68 -3.56
C THR A 196 15.56 -0.39 -4.33
N GLU A 197 15.05 -0.06 -5.53
CA GLU A 197 14.39 -1.04 -6.41
C GLU A 197 15.34 -2.18 -6.83
N PHE A 198 16.61 -1.85 -7.09
CA PHE A 198 17.61 -2.84 -7.42
C PHE A 198 17.90 -3.79 -6.26
N THR A 199 17.98 -3.27 -5.05
CA THR A 199 18.22 -4.08 -3.84
C THR A 199 17.08 -5.07 -3.60
N VAL A 200 15.83 -4.64 -3.75
CA VAL A 200 14.66 -5.53 -3.70
C VAL A 200 14.76 -6.59 -4.80
N ALA A 201 15.05 -6.20 -6.04
CA ALA A 201 15.17 -7.14 -7.16
C ALA A 201 16.32 -8.14 -7.01
N VAL A 202 17.39 -7.79 -6.29
CA VAL A 202 18.49 -8.71 -5.96
C VAL A 202 18.05 -9.69 -4.87
N LEU A 203 17.41 -9.21 -3.81
CA LEU A 203 16.94 -10.06 -2.71
C LEU A 203 15.82 -11.01 -3.17
N ASP A 204 14.88 -10.54 -4.00
CA ASP A 204 13.78 -11.36 -4.56
C ASP A 204 14.28 -12.47 -5.52
N ARG A 205 15.57 -12.49 -5.90
CA ARG A 205 16.20 -13.61 -6.64
C ARG A 205 16.73 -14.71 -5.72
N THR A 206 16.68 -14.51 -4.41
CA THR A 206 17.18 -15.46 -3.40
C THR A 206 16.00 -16.11 -2.68
N PRO A 207 16.20 -17.20 -1.91
CA PRO A 207 15.12 -17.90 -1.21
C PRO A 207 14.56 -17.15 0.02
N VAL A 208 14.78 -15.85 0.12
CA VAL A 208 14.32 -15.03 1.25
C VAL A 208 12.83 -14.72 1.15
N ASP A 209 12.19 -14.54 2.30
CA ASP A 209 10.79 -14.12 2.33
C ASP A 209 10.63 -12.71 1.72
N PRO A 210 9.89 -12.56 0.61
CA PRO A 210 9.65 -11.25 0.00
C PRO A 210 8.98 -10.27 0.97
N ALA A 211 8.15 -10.74 1.89
CA ALA A 211 7.47 -9.89 2.88
C ALA A 211 8.47 -9.27 3.87
N ALA A 212 9.51 -10.00 4.28
CA ALA A 212 10.56 -9.48 5.15
C ALA A 212 11.36 -8.35 4.47
N THR A 213 11.72 -8.53 3.20
CA THR A 213 12.36 -7.48 2.38
C THR A 213 11.50 -6.22 2.33
N ARG A 214 10.19 -6.38 2.07
CA ARG A 214 9.24 -5.27 1.98
C ARG A 214 8.99 -4.59 3.33
N ALA A 215 8.96 -5.36 4.43
CA ALA A 215 8.86 -4.81 5.77
C ALA A 215 10.05 -3.90 6.10
N LEU A 216 11.28 -4.36 5.83
CA LEU A 216 12.49 -3.56 6.05
C LEU A 216 12.53 -2.32 5.15
N LEU A 217 12.14 -2.46 3.88
CA LEU A 217 12.02 -1.32 2.95
C LEU A 217 11.05 -0.25 3.48
N ASN A 218 9.89 -0.65 3.98
CA ASN A 218 8.91 0.29 4.53
C ASN A 218 9.45 1.04 5.74
N LEU A 219 10.20 0.36 6.61
CA LEU A 219 10.89 1.00 7.74
C LEU A 219 11.91 2.03 7.25
N TYR A 220 12.70 1.70 6.22
CA TYR A 220 13.65 2.63 5.61
C TYR A 220 12.98 3.85 4.97
N LEU A 221 11.93 3.65 4.17
CA LEU A 221 11.22 4.76 3.53
C LEU A 221 10.59 5.69 4.56
N ARG A 222 10.01 5.14 5.64
CA ARG A 222 9.50 5.92 6.76
C ARG A 222 10.62 6.64 7.53
N ALA A 223 11.78 6.01 7.72
CA ALA A 223 12.94 6.65 8.34
C ALA A 223 13.45 7.84 7.50
N ARG A 224 13.47 7.68 6.18
CA ARG A 224 14.06 8.63 5.23
C ARG A 224 13.15 9.80 4.90
N PHE A 225 11.85 9.54 4.80
CA PHE A 225 10.85 10.48 4.27
C PHE A 225 9.66 10.71 5.22
N GLY A 226 9.55 9.93 6.30
CA GLY A 226 8.51 10.12 7.31
C GLY A 226 8.83 11.31 8.20
N GLY A 227 7.78 12.02 8.65
CA GLY A 227 7.90 13.12 9.60
C GLY A 227 7.91 12.68 11.07
N GLU A 228 7.56 11.42 11.34
CA GLU A 228 7.46 10.86 12.69
C GLU A 228 8.79 10.31 13.18
N ARG A 229 9.08 10.49 14.47
CA ARG A 229 10.27 9.91 15.10
C ARG A 229 10.09 8.41 15.27
N MET A 230 11.07 7.65 14.78
CA MET A 230 11.09 6.21 15.00
C MET A 230 11.38 5.87 16.46
N THR A 231 10.85 4.73 16.88
CA THR A 231 10.92 4.23 18.25
C THR A 231 11.73 2.94 18.31
N THR A 232 12.00 2.46 19.52
CA THR A 232 12.67 1.17 19.72
C THR A 232 11.87 -0.01 19.14
N SER A 233 10.54 0.08 19.05
CA SER A 233 9.75 -1.00 18.42
C SER A 233 10.03 -1.12 16.93
N ASP A 234 10.39 -0.02 16.26
CA ASP A 234 10.74 -0.04 14.85
C ASP A 234 12.11 -0.70 14.63
N VAL A 235 13.05 -0.51 15.56
CA VAL A 235 14.32 -1.23 15.59
C VAL A 235 14.09 -2.73 15.78
N THR A 236 13.20 -3.11 16.70
CA THR A 236 12.80 -4.52 16.90
C THR A 236 12.19 -5.11 15.63
N ALA A 237 11.34 -4.35 14.92
CA ALA A 237 10.75 -4.80 13.65
C ALA A 237 11.81 -4.95 12.55
N ALA A 238 12.79 -4.05 12.47
CA ALA A 238 13.91 -4.15 11.53
C ALA A 238 14.78 -5.39 11.82
N VAL A 239 15.08 -5.64 13.10
CA VAL A 239 15.80 -6.85 13.55
C VAL A 239 15.04 -8.12 13.15
N ALA A 240 13.73 -8.16 13.38
CA ALA A 240 12.90 -9.31 13.02
C ALA A 240 12.92 -9.57 11.51
N ALA A 241 12.79 -8.52 10.70
CA ALA A 241 12.89 -8.64 9.25
C ALA A 241 14.27 -9.16 8.81
N LEU A 242 15.36 -8.62 9.36
CA LEU A 242 16.72 -9.07 9.06
C LEU A 242 16.97 -10.52 9.47
N THR A 243 16.35 -10.98 10.55
CA THR A 243 16.44 -12.39 10.99
C THR A 243 15.78 -13.32 9.98
N VAL A 244 14.58 -12.98 9.50
CA VAL A 244 13.90 -13.76 8.45
C VAL A 244 14.70 -13.77 7.14
N LEU A 245 15.33 -12.64 6.78
CA LEU A 245 16.22 -12.59 5.62
C LEU A 245 17.45 -13.50 5.80
N ALA A 246 18.03 -13.55 7.00
CA ALA A 246 19.16 -14.42 7.29
C ALA A 246 18.77 -15.90 7.20
N GLU A 247 17.61 -16.27 7.76
CA GLU A 247 17.06 -17.63 7.69
C GLU A 247 16.84 -18.09 6.24
N GLY A 248 16.24 -17.22 5.40
CA GLY A 248 15.99 -17.55 4.00
C GLY A 248 17.26 -17.67 3.14
N LEU A 249 18.38 -17.08 3.55
CA LEU A 249 19.67 -17.25 2.87
C LEU A 249 20.43 -18.51 3.31
N GLY A 250 20.03 -19.14 4.42
CA GLY A 250 20.60 -20.39 4.95
C GLY A 250 22.03 -20.27 5.49
N ASP A 251 22.55 -21.35 6.07
CA ASP A 251 23.94 -21.50 6.51
C ASP A 251 24.71 -22.39 5.51
N PRO A 252 25.98 -22.10 5.15
CA PRO A 252 26.68 -22.87 4.13
C PRO A 252 26.96 -24.31 4.58
N ASP A 253 27.05 -24.56 5.89
CA ASP A 253 27.28 -25.91 6.44
C ASP A 253 26.06 -26.82 6.26
N ALA A 254 24.84 -26.30 6.20
CA ALA A 254 23.65 -27.12 5.95
C ALA A 254 23.56 -27.54 4.46
N ALA A 255 23.88 -26.63 3.54
CA ALA A 255 23.84 -26.91 2.10
C ALA A 255 24.99 -27.82 1.64
N ALA A 256 26.17 -27.72 2.25
CA ALA A 256 27.31 -28.58 1.95
C ALA A 256 27.10 -30.03 2.46
N LEU A 257 26.27 -30.25 3.48
CA LEU A 257 25.93 -31.59 3.98
C LEU A 257 24.87 -32.27 3.09
N ASP A 258 23.92 -31.52 2.51
CA ASP A 258 22.93 -32.04 1.56
C ASP A 258 23.56 -32.52 0.23
N GLU A 259 24.64 -31.88 -0.23
CA GLU A 259 25.31 -32.26 -1.49
C GLU A 259 26.22 -33.50 -1.34
N ILE A 260 26.63 -33.86 -0.12
CA ILE A 260 27.50 -35.02 0.16
C ILE A 260 26.67 -36.30 0.37
N GLU A 261 25.35 -36.22 0.60
CA GLU A 261 24.48 -37.36 0.90
C GLU A 261 23.75 -37.97 -0.33
N VAL A 262 24.42 -38.04 -1.49
CA VAL A 262 23.90 -38.83 -2.64
C VAL A 262 25.04 -39.61 -3.31
N VAL A 263 25.48 -40.69 -2.65
CA VAL A 263 26.12 -41.82 -3.34
C VAL A 263 25.08 -42.94 -3.39
N PRO A 264 24.44 -43.20 -4.54
CA PRO A 264 23.64 -44.40 -4.70
C PRO A 264 24.58 -45.62 -4.73
N ASP A 265 24.42 -46.51 -3.76
CA ASP A 265 25.00 -47.86 -3.82
C ASP A 265 24.33 -48.63 -4.97
N ASP A 266 24.89 -48.53 -6.17
CA ASP A 266 24.64 -49.50 -7.24
C ASP A 266 25.61 -50.68 -7.07
N GLU A 267 25.05 -51.75 -6.50
CA GLU A 267 25.53 -53.13 -6.61
C GLU A 267 25.94 -53.50 -8.04
N PRO A 268 26.95 -54.38 -8.20
CA PRO A 268 26.69 -55.49 -9.12
C PRO A 268 27.29 -56.83 -8.68
N GLY A 269 26.50 -57.88 -8.85
CA GLY A 269 26.97 -59.09 -9.53
C GLY A 269 27.00 -60.36 -8.68
N GLY A 270 25.94 -61.15 -8.79
CA GLY A 270 25.89 -62.49 -8.22
C GLY A 270 26.85 -63.49 -8.87
N PRO A 271 27.17 -64.61 -8.19
CA PRO A 271 27.83 -65.74 -8.82
C PRO A 271 26.80 -66.77 -9.32
N GLY A 272 26.71 -66.90 -10.65
CA GLY A 272 26.18 -68.08 -11.31
C GLY A 272 27.28 -69.11 -11.60
N GLU A 273 26.94 -70.39 -11.39
CA GLU A 273 27.57 -71.65 -11.85
C GLU A 273 29.05 -71.96 -11.48
N ALA A 274 29.42 -73.18 -11.08
CA ALA A 274 29.07 -74.48 -11.69
C ALA A 274 29.11 -75.68 -10.69
N PRO A 275 28.49 -76.83 -11.02
CA PRO A 275 28.69 -78.11 -10.33
C PRO A 275 29.98 -78.85 -10.74
#